data_AF-A0A944RXE7-F1
#
_entry.id   AF-A0A944RXE7-F1
#
_cell.length_a   1.000
_cell.length_b   1.000
_cell.length_c   1.000
_cell.angle_alpha   90.00
_cell.angle_beta   90.00
_cell.angle_gamma   90.00
#
_symmetry.space_group_name_H-M   'P 1'
#
loop_
_entity.id
_entity.type
_entity.pdbx_description
1 polymer ?
#
loop_
_entity_poly.entity_id
_entity_poly.type
_entity_poly.pdbx_seq_one_letter_code
_entity_poly.pdbx_strand_id
1 'polypeptide(L)'
;MRSHPHRLLCVVALVVTMLTASWAVDSGPIASVDNIPPAPVTELRALNTGTDVLVTWTQSIDDAVSFSPFGGSYVPRGGVNGYRVYRTQQGEDTAELIGIAAPGQDQFTDAEAVTGSTYIYSVKAFDLDNETDPEIVPGSASDLARVIALGTAPPDVVVVTKVQSQMTFDAVIDVADEAAVEVFVTDFVTLLANLLGIDPSRISVTGVAQGSVIVDFEILDVEGAADEPTAETALAELLTIVADDTADEFATIGPVLEIVDNTTTDAVIIPLPVDANGNIIVGWFTRSGTQVDFDDFFAFADNFGRTDADPAFDGSFDVVPNGAVDFDDFFAFADSFGKIVANASEIQALLGQ
;
A
#
# COMPACT_ATOMS: atom_id res chain seq x y z
N MET A 1 -22.88 -29.32 -101.86
CA MET A 1 -22.35 -29.03 -100.50
C MET A 1 -20.84 -28.91 -100.58
N ARG A 2 -20.36 -27.72 -100.99
CA ARG A 2 -19.39 -26.83 -100.30
C ARG A 2 -18.05 -27.51 -99.97
N SER A 3 -17.08 -27.53 -100.89
CA SER A 3 -16.10 -26.46 -101.23
C SER A 3 -15.28 -25.96 -100.03
N HIS A 4 -14.06 -26.46 -99.90
CA HIS A 4 -12.98 -25.89 -99.08
C HIS A 4 -12.40 -24.64 -99.76
N PRO A 5 -12.17 -23.54 -99.01
CA PRO A 5 -11.27 -22.49 -99.42
C PRO A 5 -10.03 -22.35 -98.50
N HIS A 6 -8.89 -22.16 -99.15
CA HIS A 6 -7.76 -21.27 -98.88
C HIS A 6 -7.23 -20.99 -97.45
N ARG A 7 -5.94 -21.37 -97.29
CA ARG A 7 -4.78 -20.62 -96.74
C ARG A 7 -5.03 -19.60 -95.62
N LEU A 8 -4.34 -19.78 -94.49
CA LEU A 8 -3.58 -18.69 -93.86
C LEU A 8 -2.40 -19.22 -93.02
N LEU A 9 -1.26 -18.59 -93.25
CA LEU A 9 0.00 -18.70 -92.53
C LEU A 9 -0.18 -18.08 -91.12
N CYS A 10 0.19 -18.77 -90.05
CA CYS A 10 0.38 -18.15 -88.73
C CYS A 10 1.68 -18.65 -88.12
N VAL A 11 2.58 -17.71 -87.88
CA VAL A 11 3.92 -17.90 -87.30
C VAL A 11 3.80 -18.22 -85.82
N VAL A 12 4.53 -19.24 -85.39
CA VAL A 12 4.70 -19.65 -83.99
C VAL A 12 5.73 -18.73 -83.34
N ALA A 13 5.36 -18.03 -82.27
CA ALA A 13 6.31 -17.38 -81.36
C ALA A 13 6.46 -18.26 -80.11
N LEU A 14 7.61 -18.93 -80.00
CA LEU A 14 8.00 -19.73 -78.84
C LEU A 14 8.64 -18.78 -77.80
N VAL A 15 7.90 -18.43 -76.75
CA VAL A 15 8.44 -17.70 -75.59
C VAL A 15 8.94 -18.74 -74.58
N VAL A 16 10.26 -18.84 -74.43
CA VAL A 16 10.88 -19.62 -73.34
C VAL A 16 10.96 -18.72 -72.12
N THR A 17 10.04 -18.90 -71.17
CA THR A 17 10.13 -18.30 -69.85
C THR A 17 11.10 -19.12 -68.98
N MET A 18 12.28 -18.57 -68.71
CA MET A 18 13.13 -19.07 -67.63
C MET A 18 12.46 -18.76 -66.29
N LEU A 19 11.94 -19.78 -65.60
CA LEU A 19 11.64 -19.66 -64.17
C LEU A 19 12.96 -19.63 -63.40
N THR A 20 13.35 -18.45 -62.94
CA THR A 20 14.33 -18.32 -61.87
C THR A 20 13.60 -18.48 -60.54
N ALA A 21 13.77 -19.63 -59.89
CA ALA A 21 13.37 -19.78 -58.50
C ALA A 21 14.41 -19.04 -57.64
N SER A 22 14.13 -17.78 -57.32
CA SER A 22 14.88 -17.04 -56.32
C SER A 22 14.46 -17.56 -54.94
N TRP A 23 15.34 -18.31 -54.28
CA TRP A 23 15.24 -18.57 -52.85
C TRP A 23 15.69 -17.29 -52.13
N ALA A 24 14.77 -16.32 -52.00
CA ALA A 24 15.00 -15.20 -51.10
C ALA A 24 14.84 -15.75 -49.67
N VAL A 25 15.96 -15.91 -48.97
CA VAL A 25 15.95 -16.04 -47.52
C VAL A 25 15.59 -14.65 -47.00
N ASP A 26 14.34 -14.49 -46.56
CA ASP A 26 13.90 -13.29 -45.87
C ASP A 26 14.50 -13.32 -44.46
N SER A 27 15.68 -12.71 -44.30
CA SER A 27 16.19 -12.40 -42.97
C SER A 27 15.52 -11.11 -42.53
N GLY A 28 14.41 -11.24 -41.79
CA GLY A 28 13.86 -10.12 -41.01
C GLY A 28 14.94 -9.53 -40.09
N PRO A 29 14.76 -8.30 -39.59
CA PRO A 29 15.71 -7.69 -38.67
C PRO A 29 15.97 -8.64 -37.49
N ILE A 30 17.22 -9.06 -37.32
CA ILE A 30 17.64 -9.81 -36.13
C ILE A 30 17.78 -8.76 -35.02
N ALA A 31 16.74 -8.63 -34.21
CA ALA A 31 16.89 -7.97 -32.91
C ALA A 31 17.65 -8.92 -31.99
N SER A 32 18.57 -8.38 -31.18
CA SER A 32 19.07 -9.11 -30.02
C SER A 32 17.91 -9.25 -29.04
N VAL A 33 17.31 -10.44 -28.99
CA VAL A 33 16.33 -10.78 -27.95
C VAL A 33 17.12 -11.08 -26.68
N ASP A 34 16.84 -10.35 -25.61
CA ASP A 34 17.34 -10.72 -24.30
C ASP A 34 16.52 -11.91 -23.79
N ASN A 35 17.19 -12.97 -23.36
CA ASN A 35 16.54 -14.16 -22.77
C ASN A 35 16.88 -14.30 -21.28
N ILE A 36 17.48 -13.28 -20.67
CA ILE A 36 17.77 -13.25 -19.24
C ILE A 36 16.67 -12.41 -18.58
N PRO A 37 15.67 -13.03 -17.94
CA PRO A 37 14.64 -12.29 -17.24
C PRO A 37 15.24 -11.53 -16.04
N PRO A 38 14.63 -10.41 -15.62
CA PRO A 38 15.04 -9.72 -14.40
C PRO A 38 14.81 -10.61 -13.17
N ALA A 39 15.53 -10.36 -12.07
CA ALA A 39 15.25 -11.00 -10.80
C ALA A 39 13.81 -10.69 -10.33
N PRO A 40 13.13 -11.62 -9.64
CA PRO A 40 11.78 -11.40 -9.14
C PRO A 40 11.75 -10.33 -8.04
N VAL A 41 10.56 -9.80 -7.76
CA VAL A 41 10.32 -9.04 -6.53
C VAL A 41 10.31 -9.97 -5.32
N THR A 42 10.56 -9.40 -4.15
CA THR A 42 10.47 -10.12 -2.87
C THR A 42 9.55 -9.39 -1.91
N GLU A 43 9.19 -10.01 -0.78
CA GLU A 43 8.37 -9.37 0.26
C GLU A 43 7.05 -8.77 -0.26
N LEU A 44 6.42 -9.43 -1.24
CA LEU A 44 5.13 -9.03 -1.78
C LEU A 44 4.04 -9.14 -0.71
N ARG A 45 3.29 -8.05 -0.51
CA ARG A 45 2.15 -7.98 0.41
C ARG A 45 0.94 -7.32 -0.25
N ALA A 46 -0.24 -7.82 0.05
CA ALA A 46 -1.52 -7.17 -0.22
C ALA A 46 -2.13 -6.73 1.12
N LEU A 47 -2.53 -5.47 1.21
CA LEU A 47 -2.91 -4.83 2.46
C LEU A 47 -4.30 -4.20 2.31
N ASN A 48 -5.22 -4.54 3.22
CA ASN A 48 -6.54 -3.92 3.26
C ASN A 48 -6.46 -2.49 3.83
N THR A 49 -6.82 -1.46 3.05
CA THR A 49 -6.87 -0.06 3.50
C THR A 49 -8.23 0.36 4.06
N GLY A 50 -9.20 -0.55 4.07
CA GLY A 50 -10.60 -0.34 4.43
C GLY A 50 -11.51 -0.33 3.19
N THR A 51 -11.12 0.40 2.14
CA THR A 51 -11.89 0.53 0.90
C THR A 51 -11.18 -0.02 -0.34
N ASP A 52 -9.85 -0.02 -0.33
CA ASP A 52 -9.01 -0.43 -1.45
C ASP A 52 -8.00 -1.49 -0.98
N VAL A 53 -7.20 -2.01 -1.92
CA VAL A 53 -6.04 -2.83 -1.59
C VAL A 53 -4.75 -2.11 -1.95
N LEU A 54 -3.85 -1.97 -0.99
CA LEU A 54 -2.47 -1.52 -1.23
C LEU A 54 -1.56 -2.74 -1.39
N VAL A 55 -0.96 -2.87 -2.57
CA VAL A 55 0.03 -3.90 -2.90
C VAL A 55 1.42 -3.32 -2.73
N THR A 56 2.30 -3.96 -1.96
CA THR A 56 3.68 -3.51 -1.70
C THR A 56 4.67 -4.64 -1.97
N TRP A 57 5.90 -4.32 -2.38
CA TRP A 57 6.96 -5.30 -2.63
C TRP A 57 8.35 -4.68 -2.48
N THR A 58 9.34 -5.51 -2.17
CA THR A 58 10.75 -5.14 -2.33
C THR A 58 11.14 -5.26 -3.80
N GLN A 59 11.66 -4.15 -4.36
CA GLN A 59 12.08 -4.02 -5.75
C GLN A 59 13.03 -5.14 -6.19
N SER A 60 13.00 -5.46 -7.48
CA SER A 60 13.98 -6.37 -8.06
C SER A 60 15.38 -5.79 -7.88
N ILE A 61 16.35 -6.65 -7.56
CA ILE A 61 17.76 -6.24 -7.46
C ILE A 61 18.31 -5.66 -8.77
N ASP A 62 17.65 -5.95 -9.90
CA ASP A 62 18.01 -5.47 -11.24
C ASP A 62 17.36 -4.12 -11.60
N ASP A 63 16.53 -3.54 -10.74
CA ASP A 63 15.90 -2.22 -10.93
C ASP A 63 16.90 -1.08 -10.64
N ALA A 64 17.86 -1.32 -9.75
CA ALA A 64 18.93 -0.37 -9.47
C ALA A 64 19.84 -0.21 -10.70
N VAL A 65 19.80 0.95 -11.35
CA VAL A 65 20.71 1.27 -12.47
C VAL A 65 22.14 1.40 -11.96
N SER A 66 22.94 0.35 -12.16
CA SER A 66 24.38 0.40 -11.97
C SER A 66 25.09 0.67 -13.30
N PHE A 67 26.19 1.41 -13.29
CA PHE A 67 26.97 1.68 -14.50
C PHE A 67 28.32 0.97 -14.39
N SER A 68 28.57 0.02 -15.28
CA SER A 68 29.87 -0.64 -15.38
C SER A 68 30.64 -0.13 -16.61
N PRO A 69 31.90 0.30 -16.46
CA PRO A 69 32.72 0.65 -17.61
C PRO A 69 33.14 -0.61 -18.38
N PHE A 70 32.78 -0.69 -19.65
CA PHE A 70 33.26 -1.72 -20.57
C PHE A 70 33.77 -1.07 -21.86
N GLY A 71 35.04 -1.30 -22.19
CA GLY A 71 35.63 -0.78 -23.43
C GLY A 71 35.60 0.76 -23.57
N GLY A 72 35.62 1.51 -22.46
CA GLY A 72 35.53 2.98 -22.48
C GLY A 72 34.11 3.53 -22.63
N SER A 73 33.08 2.68 -22.62
CA SER A 73 31.67 3.08 -22.61
C SER A 73 31.02 2.71 -21.27
N TYR A 74 30.09 3.54 -20.78
CA TYR A 74 29.24 3.20 -19.65
C TYR A 74 28.10 2.32 -20.14
N VAL A 75 28.02 1.09 -19.64
CA VAL A 75 26.88 0.20 -19.90
C VAL A 75 25.93 0.31 -18.72
N PRO A 76 24.70 0.82 -18.91
CA PRO A 76 23.68 0.73 -17.87
C PRO A 76 23.37 -0.75 -17.63
N ARG A 77 23.45 -1.17 -16.37
CA ARG A 77 22.86 -2.38 -15.83
C ARG A 77 21.66 -1.92 -15.01
N GLY A 78 20.52 -1.84 -15.66
CA GLY A 78 19.20 -1.73 -15.04
C GLY A 78 18.29 -2.48 -16.00
N GLY A 79 17.87 -3.68 -15.59
CA GLY A 79 17.16 -4.62 -16.46
C GLY A 79 15.65 -4.38 -16.44
N VAL A 80 15.14 -3.68 -15.44
CA VAL A 80 13.70 -3.57 -15.20
C VAL A 80 13.12 -2.36 -15.92
N ASN A 81 12.11 -2.61 -16.76
CA ASN A 81 11.26 -1.59 -17.38
C ASN A 81 10.06 -1.22 -16.52
N GLY A 82 9.78 -2.01 -15.48
CA GLY A 82 8.77 -1.74 -14.46
C GLY A 82 8.26 -3.03 -13.85
N TYR A 83 7.09 -2.92 -13.21
CA TYR A 83 6.43 -4.02 -12.54
C TYR A 83 5.00 -4.15 -13.04
N ARG A 84 4.61 -5.34 -13.50
CA ARG A 84 3.22 -5.66 -13.85
C ARG A 84 2.53 -6.24 -12.63
N VAL A 85 1.39 -5.65 -12.29
CA VAL A 85 0.60 -6.04 -11.12
C VAL A 85 -0.61 -6.81 -11.59
N TYR A 86 -0.72 -8.05 -11.12
CA TYR A 86 -1.80 -8.97 -11.41
C TYR A 86 -2.65 -9.21 -10.18
N ARG A 87 -3.94 -9.40 -10.41
CA ARG A 87 -4.93 -9.80 -9.43
C ARG A 87 -5.67 -11.04 -9.92
N THR A 88 -5.78 -12.03 -9.07
CA THR A 88 -6.69 -13.16 -9.26
C THR A 88 -7.81 -13.01 -8.25
N GLN A 89 -9.04 -12.88 -8.73
CA GLN A 89 -10.20 -12.92 -7.86
C GLN A 89 -10.52 -14.36 -7.50
N GLN A 90 -10.99 -14.56 -6.27
CA GLN A 90 -11.51 -15.83 -5.81
C GLN A 90 -12.54 -16.43 -6.77
N GLY A 91 -12.41 -17.74 -7.03
CA GLY A 91 -13.25 -18.49 -7.98
C GLY A 91 -12.79 -18.38 -9.45
N GLU A 92 -11.76 -17.58 -9.73
CA GLU A 92 -11.16 -17.47 -11.05
C GLU A 92 -9.79 -18.17 -11.11
N ASP A 93 -9.54 -18.91 -12.19
CA ASP A 93 -8.25 -19.57 -12.43
C ASP A 93 -7.26 -18.68 -13.20
N THR A 94 -7.67 -17.47 -13.57
CA THR A 94 -6.89 -16.57 -14.44
C THR A 94 -6.57 -15.27 -13.74
N ALA A 95 -5.29 -14.91 -13.69
CA ALA A 95 -4.85 -13.62 -13.20
C ALA A 95 -5.12 -12.51 -14.24
N GLU A 96 -5.75 -11.42 -13.81
CA GLU A 96 -5.97 -10.21 -14.58
C GLU A 96 -4.80 -9.23 -14.37
N LEU A 97 -4.29 -8.62 -15.46
CA LEU A 97 -3.34 -7.50 -15.35
C LEU A 97 -4.11 -6.22 -15.01
N ILE A 98 -3.94 -5.73 -13.79
CA ILE A 98 -4.66 -4.54 -13.28
C ILE A 98 -3.84 -3.25 -13.38
N GLY A 99 -2.52 -3.35 -13.55
CA GLY A 99 -1.69 -2.15 -13.63
C GLY A 99 -0.22 -2.39 -13.93
N ILE A 100 0.48 -1.30 -14.19
CA ILE A 100 1.92 -1.28 -14.43
C ILE A 100 2.53 -0.16 -13.59
N ALA A 101 3.46 -0.50 -12.70
CA ALA A 101 4.26 0.44 -11.94
C ALA A 101 5.60 0.71 -12.66
N ALA A 102 6.07 1.95 -12.59
CA ALA A 102 7.32 2.37 -13.21
C ALA A 102 8.56 1.79 -12.46
N PRO A 103 9.76 1.82 -13.07
CA PRO A 103 11.00 1.52 -12.37
C PRO A 103 11.16 2.36 -11.09
N GLY A 104 11.71 1.76 -10.04
CA GLY A 104 11.86 2.39 -8.73
C GLY A 104 10.56 2.54 -7.92
N GLN A 105 9.44 2.01 -8.39
CA GLN A 105 8.21 1.89 -7.60
C GLN A 105 8.18 0.55 -6.86
N ASP A 106 7.66 0.58 -5.65
CA ASP A 106 7.55 -0.54 -4.70
C ASP A 106 6.11 -0.74 -4.19
N GLN A 107 5.16 0.03 -4.72
CA GLN A 107 3.76 -0.03 -4.32
C GLN A 107 2.79 0.24 -5.48
N PHE A 108 1.57 -0.29 -5.35
CA PHE A 108 0.46 -0.11 -6.27
C PHE A 108 -0.88 -0.16 -5.51
N THR A 109 -1.80 0.75 -5.81
CA THR A 109 -3.15 0.77 -5.22
C THR A 109 -4.15 0.17 -6.20
N ASP A 110 -4.83 -0.91 -5.81
CA ASP A 110 -6.01 -1.43 -6.48
C ASP A 110 -7.28 -0.83 -5.86
N ALA A 111 -7.77 0.25 -6.48
CA ALA A 111 -9.01 0.93 -6.10
C ALA A 111 -10.26 0.29 -6.74
N GLU A 112 -10.09 -0.76 -7.54
CA GLU A 112 -11.21 -1.49 -8.16
C GLU A 112 -11.55 -2.78 -7.39
N ALA A 113 -10.80 -3.09 -6.33
CA ALA A 113 -11.09 -4.20 -5.43
C ALA A 113 -12.46 -4.00 -4.75
N VAL A 114 -13.27 -5.06 -4.72
CA VAL A 114 -14.63 -5.01 -4.19
C VAL A 114 -14.67 -5.61 -2.80
N THR A 115 -15.27 -4.87 -1.85
CA THR A 115 -15.54 -5.36 -0.49
C THR A 115 -16.35 -6.66 -0.51
N GLY A 116 -15.98 -7.62 0.34
CA GLY A 116 -16.55 -8.97 0.40
C GLY A 116 -15.91 -9.95 -0.57
N SER A 117 -14.84 -9.56 -1.27
CA SER A 117 -14.09 -10.45 -2.17
C SER A 117 -12.72 -10.80 -1.60
N THR A 118 -12.25 -12.00 -1.94
CA THR A 118 -10.87 -12.42 -1.70
C THR A 118 -10.07 -12.31 -2.99
N TYR A 119 -8.86 -11.77 -2.87
CA TYR A 119 -7.94 -11.55 -3.97
C TYR A 119 -6.57 -12.14 -3.67
N ILE A 120 -5.90 -12.59 -4.72
CA ILE A 120 -4.51 -13.03 -4.68
C ILE A 120 -3.73 -12.15 -5.65
N TYR A 121 -2.69 -11.49 -5.16
CA TYR A 121 -1.85 -10.60 -5.97
C TYR A 121 -0.57 -11.27 -6.45
N SER A 122 -0.07 -10.83 -7.60
CA SER A 122 1.26 -11.19 -8.11
C SER A 122 1.88 -9.96 -8.77
N VAL A 123 3.13 -9.68 -8.43
CA VAL A 123 3.88 -8.57 -9.03
C VAL A 123 5.08 -9.15 -9.75
N LYS A 124 5.18 -8.85 -11.03
CA LYS A 124 6.22 -9.39 -11.90
C LYS A 124 7.11 -8.27 -12.41
N ALA A 125 8.40 -8.38 -12.12
CA ALA A 125 9.40 -7.51 -12.75
C ALA A 125 9.46 -7.88 -14.25
N PHE A 126 9.50 -6.88 -15.13
CA PHE A 126 9.58 -7.12 -16.57
C PHE A 126 10.62 -6.21 -17.23
N ASP A 127 11.21 -6.70 -18.31
CA ASP A 127 12.16 -5.97 -19.17
C ASP A 127 11.54 -5.70 -20.56
N LEU A 128 12.32 -5.58 -21.64
CA LEU A 128 11.76 -5.41 -23.00
C LEU A 128 11.14 -6.69 -23.56
N ASP A 129 11.69 -7.85 -23.19
CA ASP A 129 11.46 -9.15 -23.80
C ASP A 129 10.92 -10.19 -22.80
N ASN A 130 11.13 -10.01 -21.50
CA ASN A 130 10.87 -10.98 -20.44
C ASN A 130 10.07 -10.42 -19.27
N GLU A 131 9.50 -11.34 -18.49
CA GLU A 131 8.76 -11.08 -17.26
C GLU A 131 8.99 -12.23 -16.27
N THR A 132 9.08 -11.92 -14.98
CA THR A 132 9.49 -12.86 -13.94
C THR A 132 8.43 -13.03 -12.88
N ASP A 133 7.96 -14.26 -12.70
CA ASP A 133 7.08 -14.62 -11.60
C ASP A 133 7.80 -14.48 -10.25
N PRO A 134 7.10 -14.03 -9.19
CA PRO A 134 7.67 -14.04 -7.85
C PRO A 134 7.93 -15.47 -7.38
N GLU A 135 9.05 -15.69 -6.69
CA GLU A 135 9.40 -16.99 -6.11
C GLU A 135 8.65 -17.22 -4.79
N ILE A 136 7.50 -17.90 -4.87
CA ILE A 136 6.61 -18.11 -3.72
C ILE A 136 6.35 -19.60 -3.52
N VAL A 137 6.58 -20.06 -2.30
CA VAL A 137 6.27 -21.45 -1.89
C VAL A 137 4.82 -21.49 -1.39
N PRO A 138 3.95 -22.36 -1.93
CA PRO A 138 2.57 -22.48 -1.46
C PRO A 138 2.47 -22.72 0.05
N GLY A 139 1.58 -21.98 0.73
CA GLY A 139 1.39 -22.03 2.18
C GLY A 139 2.53 -21.39 3.00
N SER A 140 3.52 -20.78 2.35
CA SER A 140 4.53 -19.98 3.07
C SER A 140 3.96 -18.64 3.53
N ALA A 141 4.68 -17.97 4.44
CA ALA A 141 4.27 -16.64 4.89
C ALA A 141 4.23 -15.61 3.74
N SER A 142 5.11 -15.74 2.74
CA SER A 142 5.06 -14.91 1.53
C SER A 142 3.86 -15.24 0.64
N ASP A 143 3.39 -16.48 0.66
CA ASP A 143 2.19 -16.88 -0.05
C ASP A 143 0.93 -16.31 0.59
N LEU A 144 0.89 -16.27 1.92
CA LEU A 144 -0.21 -15.67 2.67
C LEU A 144 -0.23 -14.15 2.58
N ALA A 145 0.94 -13.52 2.59
CA ALA A 145 1.06 -12.07 2.56
C ALA A 145 0.43 -11.42 1.32
N ARG A 146 0.30 -12.15 0.21
CA ARG A 146 -0.30 -11.66 -1.06
C ARG A 146 -1.79 -11.98 -1.21
N VAL A 147 -2.39 -12.71 -0.26
CA VAL A 147 -3.82 -13.02 -0.22
C VAL A 147 -4.50 -12.01 0.69
N ILE A 148 -5.61 -11.44 0.25
CA ILE A 148 -6.36 -10.48 1.05
C ILE A 148 -7.86 -10.67 0.85
N ALA A 149 -8.60 -10.71 1.96
CA ALA A 149 -10.06 -10.62 2.00
C ALA A 149 -10.46 -9.20 2.39
N LEU A 150 -11.13 -8.48 1.49
CA LEU A 150 -11.45 -7.07 1.68
C LEU A 150 -12.75 -6.90 2.48
N GLY A 151 -12.68 -6.26 3.65
CA GLY A 151 -13.84 -5.77 4.42
C GLY A 151 -14.49 -6.73 5.43
N THR A 152 -13.86 -7.85 5.74
CA THR A 152 -14.21 -8.71 6.89
C THR A 152 -13.11 -8.71 7.96
N ALA A 153 -11.85 -8.57 7.54
CA ALA A 153 -10.69 -8.39 8.42
C ALA A 153 -10.49 -6.91 8.82
N PRO A 154 -9.93 -6.63 10.01
CA PRO A 154 -9.46 -5.29 10.35
C PRO A 154 -8.48 -4.78 9.28
N PRO A 155 -8.43 -3.46 9.03
CA PRO A 155 -7.53 -2.90 8.02
C PRO A 155 -6.07 -3.24 8.36
N ASP A 156 -5.27 -3.58 7.35
CA ASP A 156 -3.81 -3.77 7.45
C ASP A 156 -3.06 -2.45 7.20
N VAL A 157 -3.77 -1.40 6.80
CA VAL A 157 -3.25 -0.04 6.70
C VAL A 157 -4.19 0.86 7.48
N VAL A 158 -3.65 1.52 8.50
CA VAL A 158 -4.38 2.54 9.25
C VAL A 158 -3.95 3.90 8.77
N VAL A 159 -4.93 4.77 8.55
CA VAL A 159 -4.68 6.17 8.24
C VAL A 159 -4.50 6.89 9.56
N VAL A 160 -3.27 7.32 9.85
CA VAL A 160 -2.96 8.11 11.03
C VAL A 160 -2.97 9.57 10.62
N THR A 161 -3.98 10.30 11.10
CA THR A 161 -4.03 11.76 10.98
C THR A 161 -3.45 12.38 12.24
N LYS A 162 -2.39 13.17 12.08
CA LYS A 162 -1.87 14.05 13.13
C LYS A 162 -2.37 15.45 12.88
N VAL A 163 -3.24 15.93 13.76
CA VAL A 163 -3.81 17.26 13.68
C VAL A 163 -2.82 18.24 14.29
N GLN A 164 -2.02 18.87 13.44
CA GLN A 164 -0.95 19.78 13.84
C GLN A 164 -1.21 21.18 13.32
N SER A 165 -0.81 22.17 14.10
CA SER A 165 -0.91 23.56 13.67
C SER A 165 0.23 24.39 14.23
N GLN A 166 0.55 25.46 13.50
CA GLN A 166 1.47 26.49 13.93
C GLN A 166 0.70 27.80 14.11
N MET A 167 0.79 28.39 15.29
CA MET A 167 0.22 29.72 15.58
C MET A 167 1.33 30.73 15.85
N THR A 168 1.22 31.90 15.23
CA THR A 168 2.12 33.03 15.46
C THR A 168 1.38 34.13 16.20
N PHE A 169 1.97 34.64 17.29
CA PHE A 169 1.42 35.70 18.12
C PHE A 169 2.27 36.97 18.04
N ASP A 170 1.61 38.12 18.10
CA ASP A 170 2.24 39.42 18.33
C ASP A 170 2.53 39.60 19.83
N ALA A 171 3.43 38.77 20.33
CA ALA A 171 3.90 38.77 21.71
C ALA A 171 5.43 38.63 21.74
N VAL A 172 6.01 38.97 22.89
CA VAL A 172 7.46 38.84 23.12
C VAL A 172 7.67 37.99 24.36
N ILE A 173 8.27 36.83 24.18
CA ILE A 173 8.66 35.90 25.24
C ILE A 173 10.16 35.68 25.16
N ASP A 174 10.80 35.59 26.31
CA ASP A 174 12.18 35.13 26.41
C ASP A 174 12.19 33.60 26.38
N VAL A 175 12.38 33.01 25.20
CA VAL A 175 12.41 31.55 25.02
C VAL A 175 13.61 30.88 25.71
N ALA A 176 14.61 31.65 26.14
CA ALA A 176 15.73 31.13 26.94
C ALA A 176 15.37 31.00 28.43
N ASP A 177 14.27 31.63 28.86
CA ASP A 177 13.71 31.45 30.20
C ASP A 177 12.67 30.33 30.18
N GLU A 178 13.09 29.12 30.57
CA GLU A 178 12.25 27.94 30.62
C GLU A 178 10.98 28.16 31.48
N ALA A 179 11.06 28.96 32.55
CA ALA A 179 9.90 29.23 33.41
C ALA A 179 8.89 30.15 32.71
N ALA A 180 9.36 31.11 31.91
CA ALA A 180 8.49 31.96 31.11
C ALA A 180 7.78 31.16 30.01
N VAL A 181 8.50 30.24 29.37
CA VAL A 181 7.93 29.33 28.36
C VAL A 181 6.88 28.41 28.99
N GLU A 182 7.16 27.81 30.16
CA GLU A 182 6.22 26.90 30.84
C GLU A 182 4.91 27.61 31.24
N VAL A 183 5.00 28.83 31.77
CA VAL A 183 3.81 29.64 32.10
C VAL A 183 3.00 29.95 30.84
N PHE A 184 3.66 30.41 29.77
CA PHE A 184 2.97 30.71 28.52
C PHE A 184 2.31 29.47 27.90
N VAL A 185 3.00 28.33 27.87
CA VAL A 185 2.45 27.06 27.37
C VAL A 185 1.23 26.63 28.19
N THR A 186 1.29 26.80 29.51
CA THR A 186 0.15 26.49 30.39
C THR A 186 -1.07 27.37 30.08
N ASP A 187 -0.85 28.67 29.91
CA ASP A 187 -1.92 29.64 29.59
C ASP A 187 -2.50 29.38 28.18
N PHE A 188 -1.63 29.08 27.21
CA PHE A 188 -2.00 28.71 25.84
C PHE A 188 -2.89 27.45 25.80
N VAL A 189 -2.44 26.36 26.45
CA VAL A 189 -3.17 25.10 26.52
C VAL A 189 -4.52 25.29 27.22
N THR A 190 -4.54 26.02 28.33
CA THR A 190 -5.76 26.29 29.09
C THR A 190 -6.76 27.12 28.27
N LEU A 191 -6.29 28.13 27.56
CA LEU A 191 -7.14 28.98 26.71
C LEU A 191 -7.77 28.16 25.58
N LEU A 192 -6.96 27.44 24.81
CA LEU A 192 -7.43 26.63 23.70
C LEU A 192 -8.41 25.54 24.15
N ALA A 193 -8.11 24.84 25.25
CA ALA A 193 -8.99 23.82 25.80
C ALA A 193 -10.38 24.39 26.12
N ASN A 194 -10.44 25.58 26.72
CA ASN A 194 -11.69 26.25 27.05
C ASN A 194 -12.45 26.73 25.80
N LEU A 195 -11.74 27.27 24.79
CA LEU A 195 -12.34 27.74 23.54
C LEU A 195 -12.94 26.60 22.73
N LEU A 196 -12.23 25.46 22.66
CA LEU A 196 -12.60 24.31 21.84
C LEU A 196 -13.46 23.28 22.60
N GLY A 197 -13.63 23.45 23.90
CA GLY A 197 -14.38 22.51 24.73
C GLY A 197 -13.76 21.11 24.79
N ILE A 198 -12.43 21.01 24.79
CA ILE A 198 -11.68 19.75 24.84
C ILE A 198 -10.87 19.63 26.14
N ASP A 199 -10.52 18.41 26.55
CA ASP A 199 -9.61 18.20 27.68
C ASP A 199 -8.23 18.84 27.40
N PRO A 200 -7.65 19.65 28.32
CA PRO A 200 -6.33 20.26 28.14
C PRO A 200 -5.20 19.27 27.83
N SER A 201 -5.29 18.02 28.29
CA SER A 201 -4.30 16.97 28.01
C SER A 201 -4.23 16.56 26.54
N ARG A 202 -5.25 16.93 25.74
CA ARG A 202 -5.27 16.69 24.29
C ARG A 202 -4.41 17.69 23.51
N ILE A 203 -4.00 18.81 24.10
CA ILE A 203 -3.17 19.80 23.40
C ILE A 203 -1.70 19.58 23.82
N SER A 204 -0.90 19.10 22.87
CA SER A 204 0.53 18.87 23.06
C SER A 204 1.35 19.93 22.33
N VAL A 205 2.00 20.85 23.06
CA VAL A 205 2.90 21.83 22.46
C VAL A 205 4.24 21.16 22.13
N THR A 206 4.62 21.20 20.85
CA THR A 206 5.83 20.55 20.32
C THR A 206 7.00 21.51 20.14
N GLY A 207 6.75 22.82 20.09
CA GLY A 207 7.80 23.84 19.96
C GLY A 207 7.33 25.25 20.26
N VAL A 208 8.25 26.08 20.77
CA VAL A 208 8.08 27.53 20.92
C VAL A 208 9.33 28.25 20.41
N ALA A 209 9.18 29.22 19.50
CA ALA A 209 10.31 29.94 18.88
C ALA A 209 10.20 31.49 19.01
N GLN A 210 11.35 32.17 18.83
CA GLN A 210 11.50 33.63 18.99
C GLN A 210 11.56 34.37 17.64
N GLY A 211 11.11 35.63 17.62
CA GLY A 211 11.07 36.54 16.46
C GLY A 211 9.68 37.18 16.30
N SER A 212 8.69 36.33 16.55
CA SER A 212 7.31 36.48 17.04
C SER A 212 7.08 35.20 17.87
N VAL A 213 6.16 35.16 18.84
CA VAL A 213 5.95 33.90 19.58
C VAL A 213 5.26 32.92 18.62
N ILE A 214 6.01 31.91 18.17
CA ILE A 214 5.51 30.86 17.29
C ILE A 214 5.32 29.61 18.14
N VAL A 215 4.13 29.01 18.07
CA VAL A 215 3.75 27.80 18.83
C VAL A 215 3.39 26.71 17.84
N ASP A 216 4.16 25.63 17.85
CA ASP A 216 3.83 24.40 17.15
C ASP A 216 3.13 23.46 18.13
N PHE A 217 1.97 22.92 17.77
CA PHE A 217 1.20 22.02 18.65
C PHE A 217 0.43 20.96 17.89
N GLU A 218 0.06 19.90 18.60
CA GLU A 218 -0.75 18.78 18.14
C GLU A 218 -2.00 18.68 19.01
N ILE A 219 -3.15 18.44 18.38
CA ILE A 219 -4.39 18.09 19.07
C ILE A 219 -4.57 16.57 18.95
N LEU A 220 -4.51 15.88 20.07
CA LEU A 220 -4.76 14.44 20.16
C LEU A 220 -6.24 14.15 19.97
N ASP A 221 -6.57 13.05 19.30
CA ASP A 221 -7.97 12.65 19.13
C ASP A 221 -8.57 12.09 20.43
N VAL A 222 -9.90 12.05 20.48
CA VAL A 222 -10.64 11.59 21.66
C VAL A 222 -10.84 10.07 21.61
N GLU A 223 -10.28 9.35 22.58
CA GLU A 223 -10.58 7.92 22.75
C GLU A 223 -11.90 7.74 23.52
N GLY A 224 -12.98 7.40 22.81
CA GLY A 224 -14.20 6.85 23.41
C GLY A 224 -15.11 7.82 24.18
N ALA A 225 -14.90 9.14 24.13
CA ALA A 225 -15.80 10.13 24.71
C ALA A 225 -16.65 10.82 23.62
N ALA A 226 -17.95 10.49 23.57
CA ALA A 226 -18.87 10.96 22.53
C ALA A 226 -19.27 12.44 22.66
N ASP A 227 -18.92 13.10 23.76
CA ASP A 227 -19.35 14.48 24.09
C ASP A 227 -18.28 15.53 23.78
N GLU A 228 -17.06 15.14 23.37
CA GLU A 228 -15.99 16.06 22.95
C GLU A 228 -15.81 16.07 21.42
N PRO A 229 -15.43 17.21 20.81
CA PRO A 229 -15.12 17.26 19.39
C PRO A 229 -13.86 16.44 19.07
N THR A 230 -13.84 15.83 17.87
CA THR A 230 -12.63 15.18 17.32
C THR A 230 -11.52 16.22 17.13
N ALA A 231 -10.26 15.76 17.07
CA ALA A 231 -9.13 16.66 16.85
C ALA A 231 -9.31 17.53 15.58
N GLU A 232 -9.78 16.94 14.48
CA GLU A 232 -10.05 17.66 13.23
C GLU A 232 -11.14 18.72 13.39
N THR A 233 -12.23 18.39 14.09
CA THR A 233 -13.33 19.34 14.37
C THR A 233 -12.84 20.50 15.21
N ALA A 234 -12.04 20.21 16.25
CA ALA A 234 -11.46 21.21 17.13
C ALA A 234 -10.51 22.16 16.37
N LEU A 235 -9.67 21.65 15.47
CA LEU A 235 -8.81 22.52 14.65
C LEU A 235 -9.62 23.38 13.68
N ALA A 236 -10.66 22.81 13.04
CA ALA A 236 -11.53 23.58 12.14
C ALA A 236 -12.27 24.72 12.87
N GLU A 237 -12.70 24.46 14.11
CA GLU A 237 -13.28 25.49 14.98
C GLU A 237 -12.25 26.54 15.36
N LEU A 238 -11.03 26.14 15.74
CA LEU A 238 -9.94 27.08 16.05
C LEU A 238 -9.62 28.01 14.88
N LEU A 239 -9.51 27.47 13.66
CA LEU A 239 -9.29 28.26 12.45
C LEU A 239 -10.41 29.29 12.24
N THR A 240 -11.66 28.92 12.57
CA THR A 240 -12.81 29.82 12.51
C THR A 240 -12.72 30.91 13.56
N ILE A 241 -12.37 30.58 14.80
CA ILE A 241 -12.19 31.54 15.90
C ILE A 241 -11.07 32.53 15.57
N VAL A 242 -9.93 32.07 15.05
CA VAL A 242 -8.80 32.94 14.69
C VAL A 242 -9.14 33.86 13.51
N ALA A 243 -9.97 33.39 12.57
CA ALA A 243 -10.42 34.19 11.44
C ALA A 243 -11.50 35.23 11.81
N ASP A 244 -12.13 35.10 12.99
CA ASP A 244 -13.14 36.03 13.50
C ASP A 244 -12.47 37.26 14.13
N ASP A 245 -12.59 38.41 13.47
CA ASP A 245 -12.04 39.68 13.96
C ASP A 245 -12.99 40.44 14.91
N THR A 246 -14.13 39.85 15.27
CA THR A 246 -15.15 40.51 16.10
C THR A 246 -14.89 40.39 17.60
N ALA A 247 -14.08 39.42 18.02
CA ALA A 247 -13.70 39.18 19.41
C ALA A 247 -12.19 38.93 19.54
N ASP A 248 -11.59 39.42 20.62
CA ASP A 248 -10.18 39.15 20.95
C ASP A 248 -10.09 38.02 21.98
N GLU A 249 -10.41 36.80 21.53
CA GLU A 249 -10.42 35.59 22.37
C GLU A 249 -9.01 35.24 22.90
N PHE A 250 -7.95 35.74 22.25
CA PHE A 250 -6.55 35.49 22.59
C PHE A 250 -5.88 36.61 23.39
N ALA A 251 -6.64 37.61 23.84
CA ALA A 251 -6.12 38.79 24.54
C ALA A 251 -5.22 38.47 25.76
N THR A 252 -5.39 37.31 26.39
CA THR A 252 -4.60 36.87 27.55
C THR A 252 -3.18 36.44 27.22
N ILE A 253 -2.95 35.94 26.00
CA ILE A 253 -1.65 35.41 25.55
C ILE A 253 -1.02 36.24 24.43
N GLY A 254 -1.80 37.09 23.78
CA GLY A 254 -1.39 38.01 22.73
C GLY A 254 -2.25 37.88 21.46
N PRO A 255 -2.33 38.91 20.61
CA PRO A 255 -3.08 38.81 19.38
C PRO A 255 -2.44 37.81 18.42
N VAL A 256 -3.28 37.01 17.75
CA VAL A 256 -2.84 36.06 16.73
C VAL A 256 -2.53 36.81 15.43
N LEU A 257 -1.34 36.59 14.89
CA LEU A 257 -0.91 37.12 13.59
C LEU A 257 -1.25 36.15 12.46
N GLU A 258 -1.06 34.85 12.69
CA GLU A 258 -1.26 33.80 11.70
C GLU A 258 -1.51 32.46 12.38
N ILE A 259 -2.34 31.63 11.75
CA ILE A 259 -2.47 30.21 12.06
C ILE A 259 -2.31 29.43 10.76
N VAL A 260 -1.51 28.36 10.79
CA VAL A 260 -1.29 27.46 9.67
C VAL A 260 -1.72 26.07 10.09
N ASP A 261 -2.61 25.45 9.30
CA ASP A 261 -2.93 24.03 9.42
C ASP A 261 -1.79 23.22 8.78
N ASN A 262 -1.12 22.43 9.60
CA ASN A 262 -0.04 21.53 9.22
C ASN A 262 -0.45 20.07 9.43
N THR A 263 -1.75 19.77 9.42
CA THR A 263 -2.27 18.41 9.58
C THR A 263 -1.67 17.50 8.53
N THR A 264 -1.11 16.37 9.01
CA THR A 264 -0.53 15.34 8.15
C THR A 264 -1.35 14.08 8.27
N THR A 265 -1.57 13.44 7.13
CA THR A 265 -2.26 12.15 7.06
C THR A 265 -1.30 11.15 6.43
N ASP A 266 -0.87 10.17 7.23
CA ASP A 266 0.04 9.12 6.81
C ASP A 266 -0.67 7.77 6.80
N ALA A 267 -0.56 7.05 5.69
CA ALA A 267 -0.97 5.65 5.63
C ALA A 267 0.10 4.79 6.30
N VAL A 268 -0.19 4.28 7.49
CA VAL A 268 0.72 3.43 8.25
C VAL A 268 0.35 1.97 8.04
N ILE A 269 1.30 1.21 7.48
CA ILE A 269 1.15 -0.23 7.27
C ILE A 269 1.29 -0.94 8.62
N ILE A 270 0.30 -1.74 8.98
CA ILE A 270 0.37 -2.61 10.16
C ILE A 270 1.42 -3.70 9.90
N PRO A 271 2.39 -3.89 10.81
CA PRO A 271 3.36 -4.96 10.66
C PRO A 271 2.67 -6.32 10.83
N LEU A 272 3.20 -7.35 10.16
CA LEU A 272 2.72 -8.72 10.37
C LEU A 272 3.02 -9.16 11.81
N PRO A 273 2.14 -9.94 12.45
CA PRO A 273 2.42 -10.52 13.76
C PRO A 273 3.62 -11.46 13.68
N VAL A 274 4.61 -11.25 14.55
CA VAL A 274 5.84 -12.05 14.58
C VAL A 274 6.17 -12.55 15.97
N ASP A 275 6.86 -13.69 16.06
CA ASP A 275 7.45 -14.20 17.29
C ASP A 275 8.73 -13.43 17.68
N ALA A 276 9.32 -13.77 18.81
CA ALA A 276 10.55 -13.13 19.30
C ALA A 276 11.77 -13.31 18.38
N ASN A 277 11.72 -14.25 17.42
CA ASN A 277 12.78 -14.47 16.43
C ASN A 277 12.48 -13.78 15.09
N GLY A 278 11.35 -13.06 14.97
CA GLY A 278 10.90 -12.43 13.74
C GLY A 278 10.19 -13.38 12.77
N ASN A 279 9.84 -14.60 13.19
CA ASN A 279 9.04 -15.49 12.35
C ASN A 279 7.58 -15.04 12.37
N ILE A 280 6.95 -15.01 11.21
CA ILE A 280 5.53 -14.67 11.09
C ILE A 280 4.69 -15.69 11.86
N ILE A 281 3.75 -15.19 12.67
CA ILE A 281 2.75 -15.97 13.39
C ILE A 281 1.46 -15.88 12.59
N VAL A 282 0.95 -17.03 12.19
CA VAL A 282 -0.39 -17.12 11.59
C VAL A 282 -1.43 -17.37 12.68
N GLY A 283 -2.68 -17.01 12.43
CA GLY A 283 -3.79 -17.38 13.31
C GLY A 283 -4.08 -16.45 14.49
N TRP A 284 -3.37 -15.33 14.64
CA TRP A 284 -3.75 -14.28 15.60
C TRP A 284 -4.84 -13.38 14.99
N PHE A 285 -6.03 -13.94 14.82
CA PHE A 285 -7.14 -13.36 14.06
C PHE A 285 -7.81 -12.20 14.79
N THR A 286 -8.01 -12.33 16.10
CA THR A 286 -8.75 -11.34 16.90
C THR A 286 -7.93 -10.09 17.19
N ARG A 287 -6.60 -10.16 17.00
CA ARG A 287 -5.62 -9.14 17.40
C ARG A 287 -5.70 -8.76 18.89
N SER A 288 -6.37 -9.59 19.69
CA SER A 288 -6.55 -9.38 21.12
C SER A 288 -5.49 -10.11 21.93
N GLY A 289 -5.17 -9.61 23.12
CA GLY A 289 -4.14 -10.20 23.96
C GLY A 289 -2.74 -10.13 23.32
N THR A 290 -1.87 -11.10 23.62
CA THR A 290 -0.49 -11.12 23.10
C THR A 290 -0.07 -12.49 22.58
N GLN A 291 -1.04 -13.38 22.36
CA GLN A 291 -0.81 -14.78 22.02
C GLN A 291 -1.93 -15.29 21.14
N VAL A 292 -1.63 -16.26 20.26
CA VAL A 292 -2.66 -17.04 19.56
C VAL A 292 -3.35 -17.94 20.57
N ASP A 293 -4.61 -17.67 20.89
CA ASP A 293 -5.31 -18.34 21.98
C ASP A 293 -6.71 -18.85 21.61
N PHE A 294 -7.54 -19.13 22.64
CA PHE A 294 -8.87 -19.68 22.42
C PHE A 294 -9.83 -18.70 21.75
N ASP A 295 -9.64 -17.40 21.91
CA ASP A 295 -10.50 -16.40 21.25
C ASP A 295 -10.24 -16.45 19.73
N ASP A 296 -8.98 -16.61 19.32
CA ASP A 296 -8.62 -16.87 17.92
C ASP A 296 -9.14 -18.22 17.42
N PHE A 297 -9.12 -19.26 18.25
CA PHE A 297 -9.69 -20.56 17.90
C PHE A 297 -11.20 -20.46 17.65
N PHE A 298 -11.95 -19.71 18.46
CA PHE A 298 -13.39 -19.52 18.23
C PHE A 298 -13.64 -18.71 16.96
N ALA A 299 -12.86 -17.67 16.69
CA ALA A 299 -12.93 -16.92 15.44
C ALA A 299 -12.67 -17.83 14.21
N PHE A 300 -11.68 -18.71 14.30
CA PHE A 300 -11.43 -19.73 13.27
C PHE A 300 -12.59 -20.73 13.14
N ALA A 301 -13.06 -21.28 14.25
CA ALA A 301 -14.12 -22.28 14.28
C ALA A 301 -15.44 -21.79 13.69
N ASP A 302 -15.76 -20.50 13.86
CA ASP A 302 -16.94 -19.86 13.26
C ASP A 302 -16.90 -19.83 11.72
N ASN A 303 -15.69 -19.90 11.14
CA ASN A 303 -15.45 -19.90 9.70
C ASN A 303 -15.12 -21.30 9.14
N PHE A 304 -14.88 -22.29 10.01
CA PHE A 304 -14.50 -23.63 9.60
C PHE A 304 -15.54 -24.32 8.71
N GLY A 305 -15.07 -24.91 7.62
CA GLY A 305 -15.87 -25.59 6.60
C GLY A 305 -16.47 -24.65 5.55
N ARG A 306 -16.22 -23.33 5.62
CA ARG A 306 -16.57 -22.41 4.52
C ARG A 306 -15.61 -22.60 3.36
N THR A 307 -16.13 -22.43 2.16
CA THR A 307 -15.36 -22.49 0.91
C THR A 307 -15.54 -21.20 0.15
N ASP A 308 -14.68 -20.93 -0.82
CA ASP A 308 -14.75 -19.81 -1.76
C ASP A 308 -16.11 -19.64 -2.48
N ALA A 309 -16.92 -20.70 -2.54
CA ALA A 309 -18.29 -20.66 -3.03
C ALA A 309 -19.31 -20.01 -2.05
N ASP A 310 -18.96 -19.80 -0.78
CA ASP A 310 -19.82 -19.19 0.24
C ASP A 310 -19.65 -17.66 0.26
N PRO A 311 -20.72 -16.86 0.10
CA PRO A 311 -20.64 -15.40 0.20
C PRO A 311 -20.11 -14.87 1.55
N ALA A 312 -20.14 -15.68 2.60
CA ALA A 312 -19.60 -15.36 3.92
C ALA A 312 -18.19 -15.94 4.13
N PHE A 313 -17.55 -16.49 3.10
CA PHE A 313 -16.17 -16.93 3.18
C PHE A 313 -15.24 -15.73 3.42
N ASP A 314 -14.37 -15.88 4.40
CA ASP A 314 -13.33 -14.92 4.71
C ASP A 314 -11.98 -15.60 4.53
N GLY A 315 -11.27 -15.22 3.46
CA GLY A 315 -9.98 -15.79 3.10
C GLY A 315 -8.87 -15.53 4.11
N SER A 316 -9.06 -14.65 5.08
CA SER A 316 -8.09 -14.49 6.18
C SER A 316 -8.02 -15.73 7.08
N PHE A 317 -9.07 -16.58 7.09
CA PHE A 317 -9.10 -17.84 7.83
C PHE A 317 -8.61 -19.06 6.99
N ASP A 318 -8.45 -18.89 5.67
CA ASP A 318 -7.83 -19.86 4.75
C ASP A 318 -6.30 -19.63 4.76
N VAL A 319 -5.69 -20.04 5.88
CA VAL A 319 -4.26 -19.92 6.19
C VAL A 319 -3.38 -20.77 5.26
N VAL A 320 -3.96 -21.75 4.57
CA VAL A 320 -3.29 -22.55 3.55
C VAL A 320 -4.11 -22.40 2.26
N PRO A 321 -3.81 -21.38 1.42
CA PRO A 321 -4.74 -20.85 0.43
C PRO A 321 -5.18 -21.91 -0.57
N ASN A 322 -6.28 -22.58 -0.27
CA ASN A 322 -6.81 -23.68 -1.07
C ASN A 322 -8.28 -23.46 -1.46
N GLY A 323 -8.84 -22.30 -1.08
CA GLY A 323 -10.22 -21.93 -1.32
C GLY A 323 -11.20 -22.51 -0.31
N ALA A 324 -10.73 -23.06 0.82
CA ALA A 324 -11.54 -23.63 1.87
C ALA A 324 -10.90 -23.44 3.23
N VAL A 325 -11.70 -23.11 4.25
CA VAL A 325 -11.26 -23.16 5.65
C VAL A 325 -11.43 -24.59 6.14
N ASP A 326 -10.39 -25.40 6.07
CA ASP A 326 -10.43 -26.83 6.37
C ASP A 326 -9.33 -27.31 7.33
N PHE A 327 -9.05 -28.61 7.32
CA PHE A 327 -8.09 -29.20 8.25
C PHE A 327 -6.65 -28.77 7.97
N ASP A 328 -6.30 -28.40 6.74
CA ASP A 328 -4.97 -27.91 6.43
C ASP A 328 -4.73 -26.55 7.10
N ASP A 329 -5.73 -25.67 7.10
CA ASP A 329 -5.70 -24.41 7.86
C ASP A 329 -5.67 -24.65 9.36
N PHE A 330 -6.44 -25.63 9.84
CA PHE A 330 -6.44 -25.98 11.25
C PHE A 330 -5.05 -26.42 11.72
N PHE A 331 -4.30 -27.19 10.92
CA PHE A 331 -2.95 -27.58 11.28
C PHE A 331 -1.98 -26.40 11.25
N ALA A 332 -2.08 -25.50 10.27
CA ALA A 332 -1.27 -24.28 10.22
C ALA A 332 -1.56 -23.34 11.42
N PHE A 333 -2.83 -23.21 11.79
CA PHE A 333 -3.27 -22.52 13.01
C PHE A 333 -2.71 -23.21 14.26
N ALA A 334 -2.86 -24.54 14.38
CA ALA A 334 -2.41 -25.31 15.53
C ALA A 334 -0.89 -25.22 15.76
N ASP A 335 -0.10 -25.11 14.68
CA ASP A 335 1.34 -24.88 14.74
C ASP A 335 1.70 -23.51 15.34
N SER A 336 0.76 -22.56 15.32
CA SER A 336 0.92 -21.22 15.89
C SER A 336 0.17 -21.03 17.21
N PHE A 337 -0.72 -21.94 17.59
CA PHE A 337 -1.45 -21.89 18.85
C PHE A 337 -0.51 -21.83 20.06
N GLY A 338 -0.74 -20.85 20.92
CA GLY A 338 0.11 -20.58 22.09
C GLY A 338 1.42 -19.83 21.77
N LYS A 339 1.68 -19.41 20.54
CA LYS A 339 2.82 -18.51 20.25
C LYS A 339 2.52 -17.09 20.74
N ILE A 340 3.52 -16.47 21.36
CA ILE A 340 3.46 -15.07 21.79
C ILE A 340 3.82 -14.18 20.61
N VAL A 341 2.96 -13.21 20.33
CA VAL A 341 3.17 -12.18 19.32
C VAL A 341 4.00 -11.05 19.95
N ALA A 342 5.27 -10.98 19.57
CA ALA A 342 6.24 -10.07 20.18
C ALA A 342 5.93 -8.58 19.90
N ASN A 343 5.36 -8.29 18.73
CA ASN A 343 4.93 -6.96 18.30
C ASN A 343 3.43 -6.70 18.52
N ALA A 344 2.77 -7.46 19.41
CA ALA A 344 1.33 -7.31 19.66
C ALA A 344 0.94 -5.88 20.07
N SER A 345 1.69 -5.29 21.00
CA SER A 345 1.42 -3.94 21.49
C SER A 345 1.60 -2.86 20.43
N GLU A 346 2.53 -3.04 19.50
CA GLU A 346 2.71 -2.12 18.35
C GLU A 346 1.51 -2.21 17.40
N ILE A 347 1.10 -3.44 17.05
CA ILE A 347 -0.06 -3.69 16.19
C ILE A 347 -1.34 -3.13 16.82
N GLN A 348 -1.55 -3.37 18.12
CA GLN A 348 -2.73 -2.90 18.85
C GLN A 348 -2.77 -1.37 18.94
N ALA A 349 -1.64 -0.73 19.23
CA ALA A 349 -1.55 0.73 19.25
C ALA A 349 -1.91 1.35 17.89
N LEU A 350 -1.47 0.73 16.78
CA LEU A 350 -1.85 1.17 15.44
C LEU A 350 -3.33 0.97 15.15
N LEU A 351 -3.94 -0.07 15.70
CA LEU A 351 -5.38 -0.35 15.58
C LEU A 351 -6.26 0.50 16.52
N GLY A 352 -5.67 1.30 17.41
CA GLY A 352 -6.40 2.05 18.45
C GLY A 352 -7.06 1.13 19.49
N GLN A 353 -6.40 0.02 19.85
CA GLN A 353 -6.89 -1.00 20.80
C GLN A 353 -6.14 -1.01 22.12
#